data_AF-A0A7L8UBV7-F1
#
_entry.id   AF-A0A7L8UBV7-F1
#
_cell.length_a   1.000
_cell.length_b   1.000
_cell.length_c   1.000
_cell.angle_alpha   90.00
_cell.angle_beta   90.00
_cell.angle_gamma   90.00
#
_symmetry.space_group_name_H-M   'P 1'
#
loop_
_entity.id
_entity.type
_entity.pdbx_description
1 polymer ?
#
loop_
_entity_poly.entity_id
_entity_poly.type
_entity_poly.pdbx_seq_one_letter_code
_entity_poly.pdbx_strand_id
1 'polypeptide(L)' 'MENKKVVNFIFWIVAIILGVTLFKQFDFETFKFEKPALAVIYLLCFAFAVFILVKNSKKGTEK' A
#
# COMPACT_ATOMS: atom_id res chain seq x y z
N MET A 1 2.62 4.88 -23.29
CA MET A 1 2.72 5.50 -21.95
C MET A 1 1.45 5.34 -21.12
N GLU A 2 0.34 4.81 -21.68
CA GLU A 2 -0.91 4.57 -20.94
C GLU A 2 -0.83 3.46 -19.88
N ASN A 3 -0.23 2.31 -20.20
CA ASN A 3 -0.24 1.17 -19.27
C ASN A 3 0.42 1.48 -17.92
N LYS A 4 1.45 2.35 -17.90
CA LYS A 4 2.11 2.77 -16.66
C LYS A 4 1.21 3.61 -15.77
N LYS A 5 0.37 4.48 -16.35
CA LYS A 5 -0.58 5.31 -15.58
C LYS A 5 -1.70 4.46 -14.99
N VAL A 6 -2.22 3.48 -15.76
CA VAL A 6 -3.26 2.56 -15.28
C VAL A 6 -2.75 1.68 -14.15
N VAL A 7 -1.55 1.10 -14.29
CA VAL A 7 -0.94 0.29 -13.24
C VAL A 7 -0.68 1.11 -11.97
N ASN A 8 -0.19 2.34 -12.09
CA ASN A 8 0.02 3.24 -10.96
C ASN A 8 -1.30 3.58 -10.24
N PHE A 9 -2.38 3.79 -11.00
CA PHE A 9 -3.71 4.05 -10.46
C PHE A 9 -4.25 2.86 -9.65
N ILE A 10 -4.08 1.63 -10.15
CA ILE A 10 -4.47 0.41 -9.42
C ILE A 10 -3.69 0.30 -8.12
N PHE A 11 -2.36 0.49 -8.15
CA PHE A 11 -1.55 0.44 -6.92
C PHE A 11 -1.93 1.53 -5.91
N TRP A 12 -2.36 2.72 -6.37
CA TRP A 12 -2.90 3.77 -5.51
C TRP A 12 -4.18 3.34 -4.80
N ILE A 13 -5.12 2.74 -5.52
CA ILE A 13 -6.36 2.21 -4.93
C ILE A 13 -6.03 1.14 -3.89
N VAL A 14 -5.16 0.18 -4.23
CA VAL A 14 -4.74 -0.90 -3.32
C VAL A 14 -4.07 -0.32 -2.07
N ALA A 15 -3.18 0.66 -2.22
CA ALA A 15 -2.52 1.31 -1.11
C ALA A 15 -3.54 2.00 -0.18
N ILE A 16 -4.50 2.74 -0.72
CA ILE A 16 -5.52 3.43 0.09
C ILE A 16 -6.37 2.40 0.85
N ILE A 17 -6.86 1.35 0.18
CA ILE A 17 -7.70 0.33 0.82
C ILE A 17 -6.93 -0.36 1.93
N LEU A 18 -5.74 -0.90 1.64
CA LEU A 18 -4.95 -1.62 2.64
C LEU A 18 -4.47 -0.70 3.78
N GLY A 19 -4.13 0.56 3.48
CA GLY A 19 -3.75 1.55 4.49
C GLY A 19 -4.91 1.83 5.45
N VAL A 20 -6.11 2.05 4.93
CA VAL A 20 -7.32 2.24 5.76
C VAL A 20 -7.66 0.98 6.55
N THR A 21 -7.59 -0.21 5.93
CA THR A 21 -7.86 -1.48 6.60
C THR A 21 -6.88 -1.72 7.75
N LEU A 22 -5.58 -1.57 7.52
CA LEU A 22 -4.56 -1.72 8.57
C LEU A 22 -4.78 -0.70 9.69
N PHE A 23 -5.06 0.57 9.35
CA PHE A 23 -5.32 1.60 10.36
C PHE A 23 -6.55 1.29 11.23
N LYS A 24 -7.63 0.76 10.64
CA LYS A 24 -8.86 0.41 11.36
C LYS A 24 -8.75 -0.87 12.17
N GLN A 25 -7.93 -1.83 11.73
CA GLN A 25 -7.74 -3.11 12.43
C GLN A 25 -6.64 -3.05 13.50
N PHE A 26 -5.88 -1.96 13.55
CA PHE A 26 -4.85 -1.76 14.56
C PHE A 26 -5.47 -1.23 15.84
N ASP A 27 -5.31 -2.00 16.91
CA ASP A 27 -5.64 -1.58 18.25
C ASP A 27 -4.46 -0.79 18.84
N PHE A 28 -4.67 0.51 19.05
CA PHE A 28 -3.66 1.42 19.59
C PHE A 28 -3.46 1.27 21.11
N GLU A 29 -4.38 0.61 21.83
CA GLU A 29 -4.22 0.35 23.25
C GLU A 29 -3.34 -0.88 23.49
N THR A 30 -3.57 -1.95 22.73
CA THR A 30 -2.84 -3.22 22.88
C THR A 30 -1.68 -3.40 21.90
N PHE A 31 -1.51 -2.48 20.95
CA PHE A 31 -0.53 -2.52 19.85
C PHE A 31 -0.60 -3.80 19.01
N LYS A 32 -1.80 -4.32 18.81
CA LYS A 32 -2.06 -5.57 18.08
C LYS A 32 -3.08 -5.35 16.99
N PHE A 33 -2.98 -6.18 15.95
CA PHE A 33 -4.05 -6.28 14.97
C PHE A 33 -5.04 -7.36 15.41
N GLU A 34 -6.33 -7.16 15.14
CA GLU A 34 -7.37 -8.17 15.39
C GLU A 34 -7.03 -9.53 14.77
N LYS A 35 -6.43 -9.51 13.57
CA LYS A 35 -6.01 -10.69 12.82
C LYS A 35 -4.53 -10.57 12.46
N PRO A 36 -3.59 -10.93 13.36
CA PRO A 36 -2.17 -10.63 13.19
C PRO A 36 -1.57 -11.27 11.94
N ALA A 37 -1.90 -12.54 11.65
CA ALA A 37 -1.40 -13.21 10.44
C ALA A 37 -1.88 -12.53 9.14
N LEU A 38 -3.15 -12.12 9.09
CA LEU A 38 -3.71 -11.42 7.93
C LEU A 38 -3.14 -10.01 7.80
N ALA A 39 -2.94 -9.32 8.92
CA ALA A 39 -2.34 -8.00 8.96
C ALA A 39 -0.91 -8.02 8.42
N VAL A 40 -0.12 -9.05 8.72
CA VAL A 40 1.23 -9.20 8.13
C VAL A 40 1.15 -9.30 6.60
N ILE A 41 0.23 -10.08 6.06
CA ILE A 41 0.04 -10.21 4.60
C ILE A 41 -0.37 -8.86 3.99
N TYR A 42 -1.32 -8.16 4.62
CA TYR A 42 -1.76 -6.84 4.17
C TYR A 42 -0.65 -5.80 4.25
N LEU A 43 0.18 -5.85 5.29
CA LEU A 43 1.30 -4.94 5.47
C LEU A 43 2.40 -5.18 4.42
N LEU A 44 2.70 -6.45 4.09
CA LEU A 44 3.61 -6.79 3.00
C LEU A 44 3.07 -6.32 1.64
N CYS A 45 1.79 -6.58 1.34
CA CYS A 45 1.16 -6.12 0.11
C CYS A 45 1.13 -4.59 0.02
N PHE A 46 0.80 -3.91 1.11
CA PHE A 46 0.80 -2.45 1.20
C PHE A 46 2.20 -1.88 1.00
N ALA A 47 3.21 -2.41 1.67
CA ALA A 47 4.60 -1.98 1.52
C ALA A 47 5.09 -2.17 0.07
N PHE A 48 4.74 -3.30 -0.57
CA PHE A 48 5.07 -3.55 -1.97
C PHE A 48 4.38 -2.57 -2.93
N ALA A 49 3.08 -2.30 -2.72
CA ALA A 49 2.34 -1.33 -3.50
C ALA A 49 2.94 0.08 -3.38
N VAL A 50 3.21 0.54 -2.15
CA VAL A 50 3.86 1.84 -1.90
C VAL A 50 5.26 1.89 -2.53
N PHE A 51 6.05 0.82 -2.42
CA PHE A 51 7.37 0.75 -3.03
C PHE A 51 7.31 0.95 -4.55
N ILE A 52 6.38 0.29 -5.24
CA ILE A 52 6.18 0.46 -6.69
C ILE A 52 5.75 1.89 -7.02
N LEU A 53 4.80 2.46 -6.27
CA LEU A 53 4.33 3.83 -6.46
C LEU A 53 5.48 4.83 -6.31
N VAL A 54 6.28 4.74 -5.24
CA VAL A 54 7.41 5.65 -4.97
C VAL A 54 8.49 5.50 -6.04
N LYS A 55 8.83 4.28 -6.41
CA LYS A 55 9.85 3.99 -7.45
C LYS A 55 9.42 4.53 -8.82
N ASN A 56 8.15 4.38 -9.18
CA ASN A 56 7.64 4.89 -10.47
C ASN A 56 7.55 6.42 -10.48
N SER A 57 7.18 7.06 -9.37
CA SER A 57 7.17 8.52 -9.26
C SER A 57 8.57 9.12 -9.48
N LYS A 58 9.62 8.51 -8.91
CA LYS A 58 11.01 8.99 -9.04
C LYS A 58 11.53 8.95 -10.49
N LYS A 59 11.16 7.92 -11.25
CA LYS A 59 11.49 7.81 -12.70
C LYS A 59 10.75 8.80 -13.59
N GLY A 60 9.67 9.42 -13.11
CA GLY A 60 8.95 10.48 -13.83
C GLY A 60 9.61 11.84 -13.71
N THR A 61 10.49 12.04 -12.71
CA THR A 61 11.17 13.32 -12.42
C THR A 61 12.52 13.45 -13.14
N GLU A 62 13.08 12.36 -13.67
CA GLU A 62 14.34 12.36 -14.47
C GLU A 62 14.11 12.60 -15.98
N LYS A 63 12.95 13.13 -16.39
CA LYS A 63 12.65 13.45 -17.79
C LYS A 63 12.27 14.90 -17.98
#